data_AF-N6WQW3-F1
#
_entry.id   AF-N6WQW3-F1
#
_cell.length_a   1.000
_cell.length_b   1.000
_cell.length_c   1.000
_cell.angle_alpha   90.00
_cell.angle_beta   90.00
_cell.angle_gamma   90.00
#
_symmetry.space_group_name_H-M   'P 1'
#
loop_
_entity.id
_entity.type
_entity.pdbx_description
1 polymer ?
#
loop_
_entity_poly.entity_id
_entity_poly.type
_entity_poly.pdbx_seq_one_letter_code
_entity_poly.pdbx_strand_id
1 'polypeptide(L)'
;MNGLWPLLLMLLASPALGQETPVLKTEFEQTEAIPGTPLSLRLTVLVPTYLPSPPEWPGFEAPNVMVRLPERSTGPTSARVGGETWAGVTRHYRLYPMVPGEFEIPPQTVQVTYADTESGDRRQIDLTTDPLRFRGVVPPGAESLDPFFAAGALTLEQSHDGGEGPMKPGDSLTWSVTAKVSGTSPMFLPKLLPELSFSGVAIYPDEPVVSETSARGVMAGTRTESVTLLAQVGGQFEVPAISLDWYNIASSQVETASVEGFAFEIDAPLAPPLKGVDWRWFLGIAVLALIGILFVFWGVRRWGGGVRQRWHVVRQRRLTSEAHAYRQLKQTIARRDFARLYPALDIWSAKQAGHDPRHDPNIRSALISLGQARYGGKDTANTGTLWKSLDRSVARARSAAGRKTKAKHALPPLNPGPQRGTAG
;
A
#
# COMPACT_ATOMS: atom_id res chain seq x y z
N MET A 1 92.32 1.84 -42.37
CA MET A 1 91.34 0.78 -42.68
C MET A 1 90.14 1.00 -41.78
N ASN A 2 89.15 1.75 -42.29
CA ASN A 2 87.79 1.27 -42.60
C ASN A 2 86.93 1.28 -41.32
N GLY A 3 86.02 2.21 -41.06
CA GLY A 3 85.06 2.86 -41.96
C GLY A 3 83.65 2.48 -41.50
N LEU A 4 82.72 3.45 -41.50
CA LEU A 4 81.24 3.35 -41.46
C LEU A 4 80.50 3.73 -40.15
N TRP A 5 80.14 5.02 -40.04
CA TRP A 5 78.74 5.49 -39.81
C TRP A 5 77.97 5.28 -41.14
N PRO A 6 76.62 5.21 -41.28
CA PRO A 6 75.57 5.69 -40.37
C PRO A 6 74.29 4.81 -40.25
N LEU A 7 73.43 5.08 -39.25
CA LEU A 7 71.98 5.26 -39.51
C LEU A 7 71.26 5.87 -38.29
N LEU A 8 71.04 7.17 -38.40
CA LEU A 8 70.19 8.00 -37.57
C LEU A 8 68.73 7.75 -38.00
N LEU A 9 67.96 7.01 -37.20
CA LEU A 9 66.51 6.91 -37.35
C LEU A 9 65.88 8.15 -36.72
N MET A 10 65.77 9.22 -37.51
CA MET A 10 64.89 10.35 -37.22
C MET A 10 63.44 9.84 -37.32
N LEU A 11 62.84 9.49 -36.18
CA LEU A 11 61.39 9.46 -36.06
C LEU A 11 60.89 10.91 -36.23
N LEU A 12 60.46 11.22 -37.44
CA LEU A 12 59.56 12.35 -37.70
C LEU A 12 58.25 12.03 -36.98
N ALA A 13 58.12 12.46 -35.73
CA ALA A 13 56.83 12.65 -35.10
C ALA A 13 56.10 13.72 -35.92
N SER A 14 55.19 13.30 -36.79
CA SER A 14 54.23 14.19 -37.42
C SER A 14 53.52 14.98 -36.31
N PRO A 15 53.41 16.33 -36.41
CA PRO A 15 52.46 17.02 -35.57
C PRO A 15 51.09 16.51 -36.01
N ALA A 16 50.40 15.79 -35.13
CA ALA A 16 48.96 15.62 -35.30
C ALA A 16 48.38 17.03 -35.31
N LEU A 17 47.89 17.47 -36.47
CA LEU A 17 47.06 18.66 -36.58
C LEU A 17 45.95 18.54 -35.53
N GLY A 18 45.94 19.49 -34.60
CA GLY A 18 45.04 19.48 -33.46
C GLY A 18 43.60 19.42 -33.92
N GLN A 19 42.86 18.43 -33.46
CA GLN A 19 41.41 18.47 -33.51
C GLN A 19 40.95 19.64 -32.62
N GLU A 20 40.51 20.73 -33.24
CA GLU A 20 39.86 21.89 -32.61
C GLU A 20 38.43 21.53 -32.14
N THR A 21 38.30 20.45 -31.41
CA THR A 21 37.02 20.01 -30.84
C THR A 21 36.77 20.75 -29.53
N PRO A 22 35.54 21.22 -29.27
CA PRO A 22 35.24 21.86 -28.00
C PRO A 22 35.62 21.00 -26.78
N VAL A 23 36.00 21.67 -25.70
CA VAL A 23 36.51 21.05 -24.46
C VAL A 23 35.60 21.37 -23.30
N LEU A 24 35.30 20.36 -22.47
CA LEU A 24 34.66 20.51 -21.17
C LEU A 24 35.73 20.39 -20.08
N LYS A 25 35.85 21.42 -19.24
CA LYS A 25 36.67 21.40 -18.03
C LYS A 25 35.77 21.27 -16.81
N THR A 26 36.16 20.37 -15.91
CA THR A 26 35.49 20.14 -14.63
C THR A 26 36.43 20.52 -13.50
N GLU A 27 36.05 21.51 -12.70
CA GLU A 27 36.79 21.98 -11.53
C GLU A 27 35.98 21.66 -10.27
N PHE A 28 36.51 20.75 -9.45
CA PHE A 28 35.89 20.28 -8.22
C PHE A 28 36.96 20.09 -7.14
N GLU A 29 37.44 21.21 -6.59
CA GLU A 29 38.64 21.24 -5.73
C GLU A 29 38.44 20.59 -4.36
N GLN A 30 37.24 20.71 -3.79
CA GLN A 30 36.89 20.13 -2.51
C GLN A 30 35.83 19.05 -2.71
N THR A 31 36.13 17.86 -2.20
CA THR A 31 35.27 16.66 -2.32
C THR A 31 34.80 16.16 -0.97
N GLU A 32 35.04 16.89 0.11
CA GLU A 32 34.55 16.58 1.45
C GLU A 32 33.87 17.82 2.04
N ALA A 33 32.68 17.64 2.60
CA ALA A 33 31.93 18.71 3.24
C ALA A 33 31.21 18.19 4.48
N ILE A 34 30.96 19.08 5.43
CA ILE A 34 30.03 18.79 6.52
C ILE A 34 28.63 18.64 5.93
N PRO A 35 27.84 17.61 6.30
CA PRO A 35 26.47 17.48 5.82
C PRO A 35 25.68 18.78 6.02
N GLY A 36 24.97 19.22 4.97
CA GLY A 36 24.24 20.49 4.94
C GLY A 36 25.06 21.71 4.50
N THR A 37 26.36 21.56 4.18
CA THR A 37 27.23 22.62 3.65
C THR A 37 27.59 22.41 2.18
N PRO A 38 27.86 23.48 1.39
CA PRO A 38 28.07 23.36 -0.05
C PRO A 38 29.49 22.97 -0.44
N LEU A 39 29.60 22.08 -1.43
CA LEU A 39 30.77 21.90 -2.28
C LEU A 39 30.59 22.69 -3.59
N SER A 40 31.68 23.27 -4.09
CA SER A 40 31.68 24.10 -5.31
C SER A 40 32.12 23.28 -6.51
N LEU A 41 31.21 23.02 -7.45
CA LEU A 41 31.50 22.39 -8.73
C LEU A 41 31.40 23.43 -9.85
N ARG A 42 32.46 23.61 -10.63
CA ARG A 42 32.46 24.49 -11.80
C ARG A 42 32.69 23.68 -13.07
N LEU A 43 31.78 23.81 -14.02
CA LEU A 43 31.95 23.34 -15.38
C LEU A 43 32.31 24.50 -16.29
N THR A 44 33.23 24.30 -17.21
CA THR A 44 33.58 25.29 -18.22
C THR A 44 33.63 24.63 -19.59
N VAL A 45 32.74 25.06 -20.48
CA VAL A 45 32.76 24.69 -21.90
C VAL A 45 33.58 25.72 -22.65
N LEU A 46 34.53 25.27 -23.47
CA LEU A 46 35.34 26.09 -24.37
C LEU A 46 35.13 25.61 -25.80
N VAL A 47 34.87 26.52 -26.73
CA VAL A 47 34.72 26.28 -28.17
C VAL A 47 35.73 27.14 -28.93
N PRO A 48 36.24 26.67 -30.09
CA PRO A 48 37.21 27.44 -30.87
C PRO A 48 36.64 28.75 -31.44
N THR A 49 35.33 28.84 -31.63
CA THR A 49 34.64 29.98 -32.25
C THR A 49 33.73 30.72 -31.25
N TYR A 50 32.41 30.60 -31.40
CA TYR A 50 31.39 31.20 -30.56
C TYR A 50 30.21 30.23 -30.38
N LEU A 51 29.40 30.48 -29.35
CA LEU A 51 28.20 29.69 -29.06
C LEU A 51 26.94 30.45 -29.52
N PRO A 52 26.27 30.02 -30.61
CA PRO A 52 25.04 30.65 -31.08
C PRO A 52 23.84 30.44 -30.14
N SER A 53 23.90 29.42 -29.28
CA SER A 53 22.94 29.16 -28.22
C SER A 53 23.66 28.76 -26.93
N PRO A 54 23.08 29.01 -25.74
CA PRO A 54 23.66 28.53 -24.48
C PRO A 54 23.81 27.01 -24.46
N PRO A 55 24.83 26.45 -23.78
CA PRO A 55 24.91 25.01 -23.54
C PRO A 55 23.72 24.52 -22.70
N GLU A 56 23.29 23.28 -22.94
CA GLU A 56 22.34 22.58 -22.09
C GLU A 56 23.10 21.89 -20.97
N TRP A 57 22.83 22.30 -19.73
CA TRP A 57 23.56 21.85 -18.57
C TRP A 57 22.79 20.78 -17.78
N PRO A 58 23.44 19.73 -17.27
CA PRO A 58 22.78 18.69 -16.47
C PRO A 58 22.40 19.20 -15.07
N GLY A 59 21.47 18.50 -14.42
CA GLY A 59 20.98 18.83 -13.07
C GLY A 59 21.87 18.32 -11.93
N PHE A 60 22.66 17.26 -12.16
CA PHE A 60 23.45 16.55 -11.14
C PHE A 60 22.63 16.04 -9.94
N GLU A 61 21.33 15.79 -10.12
CA GLU A 61 20.47 15.29 -9.04
C GLU A 61 20.90 13.88 -8.62
N ALA A 62 21.00 13.66 -7.32
CA ALA A 62 21.33 12.37 -6.73
C ALA A 62 20.64 12.19 -5.36
N PRO A 63 20.41 10.94 -4.91
CA PRO A 63 19.82 10.70 -3.60
C PRO A 63 20.63 11.37 -2.48
N ASN A 64 19.94 12.06 -1.56
CA ASN A 64 20.54 12.77 -0.43
C ASN A 64 21.60 13.82 -0.82
N VAL A 65 21.54 14.33 -2.06
CA VAL A 65 22.35 15.46 -2.53
C VAL A 65 21.40 16.55 -3.00
N MET A 66 21.46 17.71 -2.36
CA MET A 66 20.75 18.88 -2.85
C MET A 66 21.66 19.68 -3.78
N VAL A 67 21.19 19.94 -5.01
CA VAL A 67 21.91 20.75 -5.98
C VAL A 67 21.28 22.13 -6.07
N ARG A 68 22.10 23.18 -5.95
CA ARG A 68 21.65 24.58 -6.09
C ARG A 68 22.53 25.34 -7.07
N LEU A 69 21.90 26.30 -7.72
CA LEU A 69 22.55 27.25 -8.62
C LEU A 69 22.56 28.63 -7.93
N PRO A 70 23.74 29.18 -7.58
CA PRO A 70 23.80 30.51 -7.01
C PRO A 70 23.34 31.59 -8.00
N GLU A 71 23.11 32.80 -7.48
CA GLU A 71 22.93 33.98 -8.34
C GLU A 71 24.13 34.11 -9.30
N ARG A 72 23.84 34.36 -10.58
CA ARG A 72 24.86 34.38 -11.66
C ARG A 72 25.68 33.08 -11.73
N SER A 73 25.01 31.94 -11.56
CA SER A 73 25.59 30.60 -11.75
C SER A 73 26.17 30.37 -13.14
N THR A 74 25.79 31.16 -14.15
CA THR A 74 26.38 31.11 -15.48
C THR A 74 27.04 32.43 -15.85
N GLY A 75 28.22 32.35 -16.45
CA GLY A 75 28.92 33.52 -17.00
C GLY A 75 29.73 33.18 -18.25
N PRO A 76 30.00 34.16 -19.11
CA PRO A 76 30.93 34.00 -20.22
C PRO A 76 32.37 33.91 -19.69
N THR A 77 33.23 33.22 -20.44
CA THR A 77 34.67 33.16 -20.19
C THR A 77 35.42 33.01 -21.51
N SER A 78 36.74 33.15 -21.49
CA SER A 78 37.62 32.80 -22.59
C SER A 78 38.93 32.22 -22.05
N ALA A 79 39.55 31.33 -22.81
CA ALA A 79 40.81 30.72 -22.43
C ALA A 79 41.69 30.48 -23.66
N ARG A 80 43.01 30.48 -23.47
CA ARG A 80 43.92 30.04 -24.53
C ARG A 80 44.02 28.52 -24.57
N VAL A 81 43.75 27.93 -25.73
CA VAL A 81 43.88 26.49 -26.00
C VAL A 81 44.72 26.36 -27.28
N GLY A 82 45.85 25.64 -27.20
CA GLY A 82 46.74 25.48 -28.36
C GLY A 82 47.35 26.78 -28.93
N GLY A 83 47.34 27.88 -28.16
CA GLY A 83 47.81 29.21 -28.62
C GLY A 83 46.70 30.12 -29.14
N GLU A 84 45.50 29.60 -29.35
CA GLU A 84 44.33 30.36 -29.82
C GLU A 84 43.38 30.70 -28.68
N THR A 85 42.65 31.81 -28.81
CA THR A 85 41.66 32.22 -27.81
C THR A 85 40.32 31.58 -28.12
N TRP A 86 39.87 30.69 -27.24
CA TRP A 86 38.57 30.01 -27.34
C TRP A 86 37.52 30.76 -26.51
N ALA A 87 36.32 30.87 -27.05
CA ALA A 87 35.17 31.39 -26.30
C ALA A 87 34.59 30.32 -25.39
N GLY A 88 33.99 30.71 -24.28
CA GLY A 88 33.43 29.74 -23.35
C GLY A 88 32.32 30.26 -22.48
N VAL A 89 31.69 29.30 -21.81
CA VAL A 89 30.67 29.54 -20.79
C VAL A 89 31.00 28.69 -19.58
N THR A 90 30.98 29.30 -18.41
CA THR A 90 31.16 28.61 -17.13
C THR A 90 29.82 28.48 -16.42
N ARG A 91 29.59 27.35 -15.76
CA ARG A 91 28.42 27.04 -14.93
C ARG A 91 28.90 26.59 -13.54
N HIS A 92 28.39 27.24 -12.51
CA HIS A 92 28.71 26.95 -11.10
C HIS A 92 27.51 26.30 -10.42
N TYR A 93 27.77 25.13 -9.83
CA TYR A 93 26.86 24.34 -9.02
C TYR A 93 27.33 24.32 -7.58
N ARG A 94 26.37 24.28 -6.65
CA ARG A 94 26.62 23.97 -5.25
C ARG A 94 25.96 22.64 -4.91
N LEU A 95 26.78 21.69 -4.50
CA LEU A 95 26.35 20.35 -4.12
C LEU A 95 26.35 20.26 -2.59
N TYR A 96 25.21 19.91 -2.00
CA TYR A 96 25.06 19.77 -0.55
C TYR A 96 24.86 18.29 -0.22
N PRO A 97 25.85 17.57 0.34
CA PRO A 97 25.60 16.27 0.94
C PRO A 97 24.64 16.45 2.12
N MET A 98 23.50 15.79 2.11
CA MET A 98 22.47 15.97 3.14
C MET A 98 22.68 15.08 4.36
N VAL A 99 23.47 14.02 4.22
CA VAL A 99 23.76 13.05 5.29
C VAL A 99 25.25 12.69 5.28
N PRO A 100 25.78 12.14 6.38
CA PRO A 100 27.11 11.54 6.38
C PRO A 100 27.18 10.36 5.39
N GLY A 101 28.26 10.26 4.63
CA GLY A 101 28.48 9.15 3.69
C GLY A 101 29.16 9.55 2.40
N GLU A 102 29.39 8.56 1.53
CA GLU A 102 29.96 8.75 0.20
C GLU A 102 28.84 8.96 -0.83
N PHE A 103 29.09 9.84 -1.79
CA PHE A 103 28.17 10.18 -2.87
C PHE A 103 28.88 10.02 -4.20
N GLU A 104 28.18 9.42 -5.16
CA GLU A 104 28.65 9.27 -6.53
C GLU A 104 27.57 9.77 -7.49
N ILE A 105 27.97 10.67 -8.39
CA ILE A 105 27.13 11.10 -9.50
C ILE A 105 27.76 10.56 -10.79
N PRO A 106 27.04 9.74 -11.56
CA PRO A 106 27.57 9.18 -12.79
C PRO A 106 27.86 10.29 -13.82
N PRO A 107 28.72 10.02 -14.82
CA PRO A 107 28.97 10.93 -15.94
C PRO A 107 27.70 11.56 -16.49
N GLN A 108 27.69 12.88 -16.65
CA GLN A 108 26.57 13.64 -17.17
C GLN A 108 26.91 14.26 -18.52
N THR A 109 25.90 14.43 -19.37
CA THR A 109 26.07 15.05 -20.69
C THR A 109 25.82 16.56 -20.61
N VAL A 110 26.72 17.33 -21.21
CA VAL A 110 26.58 18.76 -21.50
C VAL A 110 26.47 18.90 -23.01
N GLN A 111 25.33 19.38 -23.50
CA GLN A 111 25.12 19.55 -24.92
C GLN A 111 25.55 20.95 -25.35
N VAL A 112 26.41 21.03 -26.37
CA VAL A 112 27.05 22.26 -26.81
C VAL A 112 26.80 22.48 -28.28
N THR A 113 26.27 23.65 -28.62
CA THR A 113 26.16 24.12 -29.99
C THR A 113 27.19 25.22 -30.24
N TYR A 114 28.00 25.08 -31.29
CA TYR A 114 29.03 26.04 -31.68
C TYR A 114 29.06 26.22 -33.19
N ALA A 115 29.71 27.29 -33.68
CA ALA A 115 29.94 27.47 -35.11
C ALA A 115 31.18 26.67 -35.56
N ASP A 116 31.03 25.83 -36.58
CA ASP A 116 32.13 25.06 -37.13
C ASP A 116 33.20 25.99 -37.73
N THR A 117 34.48 25.69 -37.50
CA THR A 117 35.61 26.55 -37.93
C THR A 117 35.81 26.56 -39.44
N GLU A 118 35.40 25.50 -40.14
CA GLU A 118 35.55 25.40 -41.60
C GLU A 118 34.32 25.92 -42.35
N SER A 119 33.11 25.46 -41.99
CA SER A 119 31.90 25.80 -42.75
C SER A 119 31.15 27.02 -42.23
N GLY A 120 31.35 27.40 -40.95
CA GLY A 120 30.55 28.41 -40.26
C GLY A 120 29.13 27.97 -39.89
N ASP A 121 28.76 26.72 -40.21
CA ASP A 121 27.45 26.17 -39.85
C ASP A 121 27.37 25.86 -38.35
N ARG A 122 26.15 25.72 -37.84
CA ARG A 122 25.92 25.28 -36.46
C ARG A 122 26.20 23.79 -36.34
N ARG A 123 27.08 23.44 -35.42
CA ARG A 123 27.39 22.06 -35.05
C ARG A 123 27.04 21.83 -33.59
N GLN A 124 26.43 20.69 -33.31
CA GLN A 124 26.04 20.26 -31.97
C GLN A 124 26.84 19.03 -31.58
N ILE A 125 27.35 19.02 -30.36
CA ILE A 125 28.09 17.90 -29.80
C ILE A 125 27.67 17.67 -28.34
N ASP A 126 27.89 16.44 -27.90
CA ASP A 126 27.69 16.05 -26.51
C ASP A 126 29.07 15.90 -25.85
N LEU A 127 29.31 16.69 -24.80
CA LEU A 127 30.49 16.56 -23.95
C LEU A 127 30.09 15.85 -22.66
N THR A 128 30.92 14.94 -22.17
CA THR A 128 30.61 14.15 -20.98
C THR A 128 31.51 14.56 -19.83
N THR A 129 30.92 14.73 -18.64
CA THR A 129 31.67 14.98 -17.40
C THR A 129 32.32 13.69 -16.91
N ASP A 130 33.41 13.79 -16.15
CA ASP A 130 33.89 12.67 -15.36
C ASP A 130 32.84 12.30 -14.26
N PRO A 131 32.86 11.06 -13.73
CA PRO A 131 32.09 10.72 -12.55
C PRO A 131 32.50 11.61 -11.37
N LEU A 132 31.52 12.17 -10.67
CA LEU A 132 31.79 13.00 -9.49
C LEU A 132 31.70 12.13 -8.23
N ARG A 133 32.71 12.21 -7.37
CA ARG A 133 32.75 11.51 -6.07
C ARG A 133 33.03 12.52 -4.97
N PHE A 134 32.24 12.50 -3.92
CA PHE A 134 32.41 13.38 -2.75
C PHE A 134 31.77 12.78 -1.49
N ARG A 135 32.11 13.33 -0.33
CA ARG A 135 31.74 12.80 0.97
C ARG A 135 31.12 13.85 1.89
N GLY A 136 30.07 13.43 2.61
CA GLY A 136 29.58 14.08 3.81
C GLY A 136 30.34 13.56 5.04
N VAL A 137 31.11 14.42 5.72
CA VAL A 137 31.95 14.06 6.87
C VAL A 137 31.41 14.71 8.13
N VAL A 138 31.13 13.90 9.16
CA VAL A 138 30.79 14.40 10.49
C VAL A 138 32.07 14.95 11.14
N PRO A 139 32.07 16.21 11.61
CA PRO A 139 33.20 16.79 12.32
C PRO A 139 33.51 16.04 13.63
N PRO A 140 34.79 16.02 14.07
CA PRO A 140 35.16 15.49 15.38
C PRO A 140 34.39 16.17 16.51
N GLY A 141 33.88 15.39 17.46
CA GLY A 141 33.10 15.87 18.60
C GLY A 141 31.60 16.04 18.34
N ALA A 142 31.14 15.78 17.11
CA ALA A 142 29.73 15.84 16.72
C ALA A 142 29.12 14.45 16.43
N GLU A 143 29.84 13.37 16.73
CA GLU A 143 29.46 11.99 16.41
C GLU A 143 28.24 11.49 17.20
N SER A 144 27.92 12.14 18.32
CA SER A 144 26.74 11.83 19.15
C SER A 144 25.46 12.52 18.68
N LEU A 145 25.50 13.41 17.69
CA LEU A 145 24.31 14.08 17.17
C LEU A 145 23.51 13.12 16.29
N ASP A 146 22.29 12.81 16.73
CA ASP A 146 21.34 11.98 15.99
C ASP A 146 19.92 12.60 16.04
N PRO A 147 19.38 13.11 14.92
CA PRO A 147 20.05 13.24 13.63
C PRO A 147 21.17 14.30 13.65
N PHE A 148 22.20 14.11 12.84
CA PHE A 148 23.24 15.13 12.65
C PHE A 148 22.66 16.36 11.93
N PHE A 149 22.82 17.54 12.53
CA PHE A 149 22.45 18.82 11.93
C PHE A 149 23.56 19.84 12.14
N ALA A 150 23.95 20.54 11.06
CA ALA A 150 24.98 21.57 11.10
C ALA A 150 24.47 22.87 10.50
N ALA A 151 24.75 23.99 11.17
CA ALA A 151 24.34 25.33 10.74
C ALA A 151 25.39 26.38 11.10
N GLY A 152 25.29 27.57 10.53
CA GLY A 152 26.09 28.73 10.93
C GLY A 152 25.51 29.47 12.14
N ALA A 153 24.20 29.39 12.34
CA ALA A 153 23.49 29.85 13.53
C ALA A 153 22.13 29.16 13.64
N LEU A 154 21.67 28.89 14.85
CA LEU A 154 20.34 28.36 15.13
C LEU A 154 19.77 29.04 16.39
N THR A 155 18.53 29.52 16.30
CA THR A 155 17.77 29.97 17.47
C THR A 155 16.39 29.32 17.48
N LEU A 156 15.90 28.98 18.66
CA LEU A 156 14.53 28.53 18.87
C LEU A 156 13.73 29.63 19.56
N GLU A 157 12.52 29.86 19.08
CA GLU A 157 11.53 30.76 19.67
C GLU A 157 10.22 29.99 19.81
N GLN A 158 9.43 30.33 20.82
CA GLN A 158 8.10 29.76 20.99
C GLN A 158 7.06 30.84 21.27
N SER A 159 5.82 30.56 20.88
CA SER A 159 4.65 31.34 21.24
C SER A 159 3.48 30.40 21.49
N HIS A 160 2.56 30.83 22.35
CA HIS A 160 1.29 30.16 22.53
C HIS A 160 0.16 31.19 22.46
N ASP A 161 -0.95 30.78 21.86
CA ASP A 161 -2.18 31.57 21.79
C ASP A 161 -3.31 30.80 22.48
N GLY A 162 -3.98 31.44 23.43
CA GLY A 162 -4.87 30.79 24.39
C GLY A 162 -4.12 30.18 25.59
N GLY A 163 -4.87 29.66 26.57
CA GLY A 163 -4.29 28.98 27.75
C GLY A 163 -3.64 29.88 28.80
N GLU A 164 -3.79 31.22 28.73
CA GLU A 164 -3.27 32.18 29.73
C GLU A 164 -3.94 32.07 31.11
N GLY A 165 -4.96 31.21 31.24
CA GLY A 165 -5.66 30.89 32.47
C GLY A 165 -6.40 29.55 32.35
N PRO A 166 -7.23 29.20 33.34
CA PRO A 166 -7.95 27.93 33.34
C PRO A 166 -8.88 27.84 32.12
N MET A 167 -8.58 26.89 31.24
CA MET A 167 -9.34 26.61 30.03
C MET A 167 -10.61 25.83 30.38
N LYS A 168 -11.68 26.01 29.61
CA LYS A 168 -12.90 25.20 29.71
C LYS A 168 -12.90 24.11 28.64
N PRO A 169 -13.69 23.03 28.81
CA PRO A 169 -13.89 22.06 27.75
C PRO A 169 -14.40 22.74 26.47
N GLY A 170 -13.72 22.48 25.36
CA GLY A 170 -13.96 23.12 24.06
C GLY A 170 -13.02 24.30 23.74
N ASP A 171 -12.33 24.86 24.74
CA ASP A 171 -11.30 25.88 24.49
C ASP A 171 -10.05 25.24 23.86
N SER A 172 -9.29 26.03 23.12
CA SER A 172 -8.06 25.60 22.44
C SER A 172 -6.86 26.46 22.83
N LEU A 173 -5.70 25.82 22.87
CA LEU A 173 -4.39 26.41 23.05
C LEU A 173 -3.55 26.04 21.83
N THR A 174 -3.08 27.03 21.07
CA THR A 174 -2.20 26.80 19.92
C THR A 174 -0.77 27.09 20.33
N TRP A 175 0.07 26.06 20.38
CA TRP A 175 1.50 26.19 20.66
C TRP A 175 2.29 26.16 19.35
N SER A 176 3.15 27.15 19.14
CA SER A 176 4.00 27.27 17.96
C SER A 176 5.46 27.39 18.36
N VAL A 177 6.33 26.65 17.67
CA VAL A 177 7.78 26.65 17.87
C VAL A 177 8.43 26.99 16.54
N THR A 178 9.25 28.04 16.53
CA THR A 178 9.95 28.53 15.34
C THR A 178 11.44 28.40 15.51
N ALA A 179 12.07 27.63 14.62
CA ALA A 179 13.52 27.58 14.47
C ALA A 179 13.96 28.55 13.38
N LYS A 180 14.93 29.43 13.69
CA LYS A 180 15.59 30.30 12.71
C LYS A 180 17.00 29.78 12.49
N VAL A 181 17.37 29.57 11.22
CA VAL A 181 18.67 28.98 10.85
C VAL A 181 19.39 29.84 9.80
N SER A 182 20.72 29.85 9.86
CA SER A 182 21.59 30.38 8.81
C SER A 182 22.68 29.39 8.42
N GLY A 183 23.25 29.54 7.22
CA GLY A 183 24.33 28.68 6.70
C GLY A 183 23.85 27.35 6.11
N THR A 184 22.58 26.98 6.27
CA THR A 184 21.98 25.78 5.71
C THR A 184 20.48 25.98 5.40
N SER A 185 19.84 24.97 4.80
CA SER A 185 18.40 24.99 4.54
C SER A 185 17.60 24.69 5.81
N PRO A 186 16.52 25.44 6.10
CA PRO A 186 15.57 25.09 7.17
C PRO A 186 14.82 23.77 6.91
N MET A 187 14.84 23.25 5.67
CA MET A 187 14.28 21.94 5.35
C MET A 187 15.06 20.79 5.99
N PHE A 188 16.32 21.01 6.38
CA PHE A 188 17.16 20.00 7.01
C PHE A 188 17.04 19.98 8.53
N LEU A 189 16.29 20.91 9.11
CA LEU A 189 16.00 20.87 10.54
C LEU A 189 15.25 19.59 10.88
N PRO A 190 15.61 18.90 11.97
CA PRO A 190 14.80 17.82 12.48
C PRO A 190 13.42 18.33 12.92
N LYS A 191 12.51 17.39 13.16
CA LYS A 191 11.20 17.70 13.73
C LYS A 191 11.40 18.43 15.06
N LEU A 192 10.74 19.58 15.22
CA LEU A 192 10.89 20.43 16.40
C LEU A 192 9.97 19.96 17.54
N LEU A 193 8.71 19.65 17.21
CA LEU A 193 7.72 19.25 18.21
C LEU A 193 7.83 17.76 18.54
N PRO A 194 7.92 17.40 19.84
CA PRO A 194 7.87 16.01 20.27
C PRO A 194 6.49 15.40 20.04
N GLU A 195 6.38 14.08 20.16
CA GLU A 195 5.08 13.42 20.21
C GLU A 195 4.42 13.69 21.57
N LEU A 196 3.36 14.50 21.55
CA LEU A 196 2.59 14.83 22.74
C LEU A 196 1.47 13.80 22.95
N SER A 197 1.22 13.45 24.21
CA SER A 197 0.09 12.60 24.60
C SER A 197 -0.44 13.03 25.96
N PHE A 198 -1.71 13.42 25.99
CA PHE A 198 -2.39 13.86 27.19
C PHE A 198 -3.74 13.15 27.29
N SER A 199 -4.07 12.64 28.48
CA SER A 199 -5.40 12.08 28.71
C SER A 199 -6.40 13.24 28.88
N GLY A 200 -7.35 13.39 27.97
CA GLY A 200 -8.38 14.43 28.04
C GLY A 200 -8.04 15.74 27.34
N VAL A 201 -7.01 15.74 26.49
CA VAL A 201 -6.72 16.82 25.54
C VAL A 201 -6.59 16.19 24.15
N ALA A 202 -7.35 16.69 23.19
CA ALA A 202 -7.16 16.29 21.80
C ALA A 202 -6.07 17.15 21.16
N ILE A 203 -5.19 16.51 20.39
CA ILE A 203 -3.98 17.12 19.86
C ILE A 203 -4.08 17.12 18.33
N TYR A 204 -4.02 18.30 17.74
CA TYR A 204 -4.11 18.50 16.30
C TYR A 204 -2.82 19.21 15.82
N PRO A 205 -1.82 18.44 15.34
CA PRO A 205 -0.59 19.02 14.79
C PRO A 205 -0.86 19.58 13.39
N ASP A 206 -0.28 20.74 13.11
CA ASP A 206 -0.32 21.36 11.78
C ASP A 206 0.87 20.93 10.92
N GLU A 207 0.77 21.15 9.61
CA GLU A 207 1.90 20.94 8.71
C GLU A 207 3.01 21.99 8.98
N PRO A 208 4.30 21.59 9.00
CA PRO A 208 5.39 22.53 9.20
C PRO A 208 5.44 23.60 8.11
N VAL A 209 5.55 24.86 8.52
CA VAL A 209 5.71 26.00 7.61
C VAL A 209 7.19 26.33 7.49
N VAL A 210 7.72 26.26 6.26
CA VAL A 210 9.13 26.53 5.98
C VAL A 210 9.28 27.73 5.05
N SER A 211 10.13 28.68 5.43
CA SER A 211 10.52 29.83 4.63
C SER A 211 12.03 29.82 4.42
N GLU A 212 12.48 29.83 3.18
CA GLU A 212 13.89 29.79 2.81
C GLU A 212 14.25 31.01 1.96
N THR A 213 15.39 31.62 2.27
CA THR A 213 15.99 32.71 1.51
C THR A 213 17.46 32.41 1.24
N SER A 214 17.97 32.91 0.12
CA SER A 214 19.40 32.84 -0.20
C SER A 214 19.85 34.23 -0.61
N ALA A 215 20.76 34.83 0.15
CA ALA A 215 21.33 36.14 -0.13
C ALA A 215 22.85 36.06 -0.22
N ARG A 216 23.44 36.57 -1.31
CA ARG A 216 24.90 36.49 -1.57
C ARG A 216 25.47 35.07 -1.42
N GLY A 217 24.64 34.07 -1.71
CA GLY A 217 25.01 32.67 -1.59
C GLY A 217 25.12 32.16 -0.15
N VAL A 218 24.52 32.82 0.84
CA VAL A 218 24.29 32.24 2.17
C VAL A 218 22.81 31.90 2.28
N MET A 219 22.51 30.65 2.62
CA MET A 219 21.14 30.20 2.87
C MET A 219 20.75 30.53 4.30
N ALA A 220 19.52 31.00 4.49
CA ALA A 220 18.93 31.24 5.79
C ALA A 220 17.41 31.09 5.70
N GLY A 221 16.76 30.82 6.82
CA GLY A 221 15.32 30.63 6.81
C GLY A 221 14.75 30.25 8.15
N THR A 222 13.47 29.93 8.14
CA THR A 222 12.70 29.54 9.32
C THR A 222 11.91 28.27 9.07
N ARG A 223 11.79 27.44 10.11
CA ARG A 223 10.85 26.33 10.18
C ARG A 223 9.96 26.56 11.40
N THR A 224 8.66 26.61 11.19
CA THR A 224 7.67 26.75 12.26
C THR A 224 6.83 25.48 12.31
N GLU A 225 6.73 24.89 13.49
CA GLU A 225 5.83 23.76 13.77
C GLU A 225 4.82 24.19 14.83
N SER A 226 3.55 23.90 14.58
CA SER A 226 2.44 24.31 15.43
C SER A 226 1.54 23.13 15.79
N VAL A 227 0.97 23.17 16.98
CA VAL A 227 0.02 22.17 17.47
C VAL A 227 -1.10 22.83 18.24
N THR A 228 -2.33 22.45 17.91
CA THR A 228 -3.53 22.90 18.62
C THR A 228 -3.94 21.84 19.66
N LEU A 229 -3.99 22.25 20.92
CA LEU A 229 -4.41 21.46 22.06
C LEU A 229 -5.86 21.84 22.41
N LEU A 230 -6.79 20.92 22.21
CA LEU A 230 -8.21 21.12 22.50
C LEU A 230 -8.55 20.52 23.87
N ALA A 231 -9.00 21.37 24.79
CA ALA A 231 -9.41 20.97 26.13
C ALA A 231 -10.67 20.10 26.10
N GLN A 232 -10.63 18.91 26.70
CA GLN A 232 -11.81 18.03 26.80
C GLN A 232 -12.16 17.70 28.24
N VAL A 233 -11.14 17.45 29.07
CA VAL A 233 -11.33 17.00 30.45
C VAL A 233 -10.45 17.79 31.40
N GLY A 234 -10.93 18.00 32.63
CA GLY A 234 -10.23 18.80 33.61
C GLY A 234 -8.94 18.16 34.09
N GLY A 235 -8.00 19.01 34.49
CA GLY A 235 -6.68 18.60 34.96
C GLY A 235 -5.61 19.67 34.74
N GLN A 236 -4.41 19.38 35.24
CA GLN A 236 -3.20 20.14 34.97
C GLN A 236 -2.34 19.37 33.98
N PHE A 237 -1.81 20.07 32.98
CA PHE A 237 -1.05 19.48 31.89
C PHE A 237 0.26 20.24 31.73
N GLU A 238 1.34 19.49 31.49
CA GLU A 238 2.68 20.04 31.29
C GLU A 238 3.13 19.78 29.85
N VAL A 239 3.51 20.85 29.17
CA VAL A 239 4.16 20.82 27.86
C VAL A 239 5.67 20.79 28.10
N PRO A 240 6.40 19.79 27.59
CA PRO A 240 7.83 19.66 27.84
C PRO A 240 8.64 20.79 27.20
N ALA A 241 9.79 21.09 27.78
CA ALA A 241 10.80 21.93 27.14
C ALA A 241 11.30 21.27 25.85
N ILE A 242 11.72 22.08 24.88
CA ILE A 242 12.35 21.60 23.65
C ILE A 242 13.81 22.04 23.66
N SER A 243 14.70 21.11 23.37
CA SER A 243 16.12 21.35 23.16
C SER A 243 16.56 20.66 21.87
N LEU A 244 17.34 21.36 21.06
CA LEU A 244 17.95 20.83 19.85
C LEU A 244 19.46 21.05 19.92
N ASP A 245 20.19 19.94 19.96
CA ASP A 245 21.64 19.93 19.84
C ASP A 245 22.03 19.96 18.36
N TRP A 246 23.00 20.81 18.02
CA TRP A 246 23.41 21.05 16.64
C TRP A 246 24.88 21.41 16.57
N TYR A 247 25.53 21.12 15.45
CA TYR A 247 26.90 21.51 15.21
C TYR A 247 26.96 22.93 14.63
N ASN A 248 27.52 23.86 15.41
CA ASN A 248 27.77 25.21 14.94
C ASN A 248 29.05 25.27 14.12
N ILE A 249 28.90 25.50 12.81
CA ILE A 249 30.00 25.55 11.84
C ILE A 249 30.91 26.77 12.10
N ALA A 250 30.37 27.87 12.65
CA ALA A 250 31.14 29.08 12.93
C ALA A 250 32.02 28.92 14.18
N SER A 251 31.52 28.27 15.24
CA SER A 251 32.30 28.02 16.47
C SER A 251 33.03 26.67 16.47
N SER A 252 32.70 25.79 15.52
CA SER A 252 33.19 24.41 15.42
C SER A 252 32.93 23.58 16.69
N GLN A 253 31.75 23.77 17.30
CA GLN A 253 31.34 23.08 18.52
C GLN A 253 29.88 22.65 18.43
N VAL A 254 29.52 21.65 19.23
CA VAL A 254 28.11 21.31 19.48
C VAL A 254 27.52 22.35 20.42
N GLU A 255 26.42 22.96 20.02
CA GLU A 255 25.64 23.92 20.79
C GLU A 255 24.20 23.43 20.95
N THR A 256 23.50 23.94 21.95
CA THR A 256 22.10 23.59 22.22
C THR A 256 21.25 24.85 22.09
N ALA A 257 20.21 24.78 21.26
CA ALA A 257 19.14 25.78 21.24
C ALA A 257 17.93 25.23 21.99
N SER A 258 17.31 26.00 22.89
CA SER A 258 16.20 25.52 23.71
C SER A 258 15.11 26.56 23.94
N VAL A 259 13.89 26.07 24.15
CA VAL A 259 12.75 26.83 24.68
C VAL A 259 12.18 26.10 25.89
N GLU A 260 11.72 26.86 26.88
CA GLU A 260 11.21 26.32 28.13
C GLU A 260 9.85 25.64 27.96
N GLY A 261 9.62 24.59 28.74
CA GLY A 261 8.29 23.99 28.87
C GLY A 261 7.35 24.93 29.61
N PHE A 262 6.05 24.65 29.52
CA PHE A 262 5.04 25.43 30.21
C PHE A 262 3.87 24.55 30.64
N ALA A 263 3.08 25.01 31.59
CA ALA A 263 1.90 24.30 32.08
C ALA A 263 0.62 25.04 31.69
N PHE A 264 -0.46 24.28 31.53
CA PHE A 264 -1.81 24.82 31.36
C PHE A 264 -2.82 24.00 32.17
N GLU A 265 -3.93 24.63 32.54
CA GLU A 265 -4.96 24.03 33.38
C GLU A 265 -6.30 24.02 32.65
N ILE A 266 -7.08 22.96 32.84
CA ILE A 266 -8.46 22.86 32.36
C ILE A 266 -9.39 22.78 33.59
N ASP A 267 -10.23 23.80 33.74
CA ASP A 267 -11.27 23.89 34.77
C ASP A 267 -12.51 23.08 34.34
N ALA A 268 -12.46 21.77 34.59
CA ALA A 268 -13.57 20.86 34.35
C ALA A 268 -13.49 19.66 35.32
N PRO A 269 -14.53 18.80 35.36
CA PRO A 269 -14.43 17.54 36.09
C PRO A 269 -13.28 16.68 35.55
N LEU A 270 -12.49 16.10 36.46
CA LEU A 270 -11.45 15.13 36.12
C LEU A 270 -12.06 13.93 35.38
N ALA A 271 -11.29 13.33 34.47
CA ALA A 271 -11.71 12.12 33.79
C ALA A 271 -11.94 11.02 34.83
N PRO A 272 -13.03 10.24 34.77
CA PRO A 272 -13.06 8.99 35.50
C PRO A 272 -11.87 8.15 35.03
N PRO A 273 -11.09 7.53 35.95
CA PRO A 273 -9.92 6.76 35.57
C PRO A 273 -10.34 5.72 34.54
N LEU A 274 -9.67 5.71 33.37
CA LEU A 274 -9.88 4.69 32.35
C LEU A 274 -9.62 3.35 33.03
N LYS A 275 -10.69 2.59 33.24
CA LYS A 275 -10.62 1.26 33.84
C LYS A 275 -9.89 0.39 32.82
N GLY A 276 -8.58 0.25 33.00
CA GLY A 276 -7.73 -0.56 32.13
C GLY A 276 -8.40 -1.91 31.92
N VAL A 277 -8.59 -2.28 30.66
CA VAL A 277 -9.21 -3.55 30.33
C VAL A 277 -8.27 -4.64 30.80
N ASP A 278 -8.64 -5.31 31.89
CA ASP A 278 -7.79 -6.30 32.53
C ASP A 278 -7.69 -7.52 31.59
N TRP A 279 -6.56 -7.63 30.89
CA TRP A 279 -6.24 -8.72 29.95
C TRP A 279 -6.47 -10.11 30.56
N ARG A 280 -6.38 -10.23 31.89
CA ARG A 280 -6.68 -11.45 32.64
C ARG A 280 -8.12 -11.95 32.43
N TRP A 281 -9.08 -11.05 32.23
CA TRP A 281 -10.47 -11.41 31.94
C TRP A 281 -10.61 -12.07 30.56
N PHE A 282 -9.94 -11.52 29.54
CA PHE A 282 -9.90 -12.14 28.21
C PHE A 282 -9.15 -13.47 28.21
N LEU A 283 -8.06 -13.57 28.98
CA LEU A 283 -7.36 -14.84 29.17
C LEU A 283 -8.28 -15.90 29.80
N GLY A 284 -9.07 -15.51 30.81
CA GLY A 284 -10.06 -16.40 31.44
C GLY A 284 -11.12 -16.90 30.45
N ILE A 285 -11.63 -16.03 29.59
CA ILE A 285 -12.59 -16.41 28.53
C ILE A 285 -11.95 -17.35 27.51
N ALA A 286 -10.71 -17.08 27.08
CA ALA A 286 -9.99 -17.91 26.14
C ALA A 286 -9.77 -19.33 26.69
N VAL A 287 -9.41 -19.45 27.98
CA VAL A 287 -9.25 -20.75 28.66
C VAL A 287 -10.59 -21.49 28.76
N LEU A 288 -11.68 -20.81 29.12
CA LEU A 288 -13.02 -21.41 29.16
C LEU A 288 -13.48 -21.90 27.78
N ALA A 289 -13.23 -21.13 26.73
CA ALA A 289 -13.53 -21.52 25.35
C ALA A 289 -12.72 -22.77 24.94
N LEU A 290 -11.43 -22.82 25.28
CA LEU A 290 -10.56 -23.96 25.01
C LEU A 290 -11.07 -25.23 25.73
N ILE A 291 -11.44 -25.12 27.00
CA ILE A 291 -12.02 -26.23 27.78
C ILE A 291 -13.33 -26.69 27.14
N GLY A 292 -14.19 -25.77 26.71
CA GLY A 292 -15.43 -26.10 26.00
C GLY A 292 -15.18 -26.87 24.71
N ILE A 293 -14.21 -26.46 23.90
CA ILE A 293 -13.82 -27.14 22.65
C ILE A 293 -13.31 -28.55 22.95
N LEU A 294 -12.44 -28.70 23.95
CA LEU A 294 -11.92 -30.01 24.36
C LEU A 294 -13.04 -30.94 24.86
N PHE A 295 -14.02 -30.41 25.59
CA PHE A 295 -15.16 -31.17 26.08
C PHE A 295 -16.06 -31.64 24.94
N VAL A 296 -16.34 -30.77 23.95
CA VAL A 296 -17.09 -31.15 22.74
C VAL A 296 -16.32 -32.20 21.94
N PHE A 297 -15.01 -32.03 21.75
CA PHE A 297 -14.16 -32.99 21.05
C PHE A 297 -14.16 -34.36 21.75
N TRP A 298 -14.04 -34.36 23.07
CA TRP A 298 -14.12 -35.57 23.89
C TRP A 298 -15.50 -36.24 23.77
N GLY A 299 -16.59 -35.48 23.86
CA GLY A 299 -17.96 -35.99 23.71
C GLY A 299 -18.22 -36.60 22.33
N VAL A 300 -17.78 -35.91 21.27
CA VAL A 300 -17.88 -36.42 19.88
C VAL A 300 -17.06 -37.70 19.70
N ARG A 301 -15.85 -37.78 20.27
CA ARG A 301 -15.02 -38.99 20.20
C ARG A 301 -15.61 -40.14 21.02
N ARG A 302 -16.15 -39.86 22.21
CA ARG A 302 -16.71 -40.85 23.14
C ARG A 302 -18.04 -41.43 22.65
N TRP A 303 -18.92 -40.60 22.08
CA TRP A 303 -20.29 -40.99 21.72
C TRP A 303 -20.57 -41.00 20.20
N GLY A 304 -19.66 -40.48 19.38
CA GLY A 304 -19.81 -40.45 17.91
C GLY A 304 -19.86 -41.84 17.27
N GLY A 305 -19.24 -42.85 17.89
CA GLY A 305 -19.28 -44.24 17.41
C GLY A 305 -20.71 -44.83 17.40
N GLY A 306 -21.48 -44.59 18.47
CA GLY A 306 -22.85 -45.12 18.60
C GLY A 306 -23.88 -44.38 17.73
N VAL A 307 -23.68 -43.07 17.51
CA VAL A 307 -24.57 -42.27 16.65
C VAL A 307 -24.38 -42.65 15.19
N ARG A 308 -23.13 -42.85 14.73
CA ARG A 308 -22.84 -43.24 13.34
C ARG A 308 -23.51 -44.56 12.96
N GLN A 309 -23.46 -45.57 13.83
CA GLN A 309 -24.09 -46.87 13.56
C GLN A 309 -25.62 -46.78 13.40
N ARG A 310 -26.31 -45.99 14.24
CA ARG A 310 -27.77 -45.79 14.14
C ARG A 310 -28.18 -45.00 12.90
N TRP A 311 -27.37 -44.03 12.50
CA TRP A 311 -27.60 -43.25 11.27
C TRP A 311 -27.52 -44.11 10.00
N HIS A 312 -26.58 -45.06 9.94
CA HIS A 312 -26.47 -45.97 8.81
C HIS A 312 -27.72 -46.88 8.68
N VAL A 313 -28.24 -47.41 9.79
CA VAL A 313 -29.44 -48.27 9.78
C VAL A 313 -30.69 -47.52 9.33
N VAL A 314 -30.90 -46.29 9.79
CA VAL A 314 -32.05 -45.46 9.37
C VAL A 314 -31.93 -45.03 7.90
N ARG A 315 -30.71 -44.73 7.43
CA ARG A 315 -30.46 -44.35 6.03
C ARG A 315 -30.76 -45.51 5.07
N GLN A 316 -30.35 -46.73 5.41
CA GLN A 316 -30.63 -47.94 4.62
C GLN A 316 -32.14 -48.20 4.50
N ARG A 317 -32.90 -48.06 5.60
CA ARG A 317 -34.38 -48.18 5.60
C ARG A 317 -35.06 -47.14 4.70
N ARG A 318 -34.51 -45.92 4.62
CA ARG A 318 -35.06 -44.88 3.74
C ARG A 318 -34.78 -45.17 2.26
N LEU A 319 -33.60 -45.68 1.91
CA LEU A 319 -33.24 -45.99 0.52
C LEU A 319 -34.04 -47.15 -0.06
N THR A 320 -34.41 -48.14 0.76
CA THR A 320 -35.22 -49.29 0.32
C THR A 320 -36.73 -49.03 0.28
N SER A 321 -37.19 -47.88 0.79
CA SER A 321 -38.60 -47.52 0.90
C SER A 321 -39.26 -47.16 -0.44
N GLU A 322 -40.57 -47.45 -0.56
CA GLU A 322 -41.41 -47.03 -1.69
C GLU A 322 -41.31 -45.52 -1.96
N ALA A 323 -41.26 -44.71 -0.90
CA ALA A 323 -41.22 -43.25 -1.02
C ALA A 323 -39.91 -42.73 -1.62
N HIS A 324 -38.82 -43.49 -1.54
CA HIS A 324 -37.57 -43.15 -2.23
C HIS A 324 -37.64 -43.55 -3.71
N ALA A 325 -38.12 -44.75 -4.03
CA ALA A 325 -38.33 -45.20 -5.40
C ALA A 325 -39.30 -44.27 -6.19
N TYR A 326 -40.38 -43.82 -5.56
CA TYR A 326 -41.29 -42.84 -6.15
C TYR A 326 -40.62 -41.48 -6.41
N ARG A 327 -39.79 -41.00 -5.46
CA ARG A 327 -39.04 -39.75 -5.65
C ARG A 327 -38.03 -39.88 -6.79
N GLN A 328 -37.38 -41.03 -6.92
CA GLN A 328 -36.46 -41.32 -8.02
C GLN A 328 -37.21 -41.32 -9.37
N LEU A 329 -38.40 -41.92 -9.44
CA LEU A 329 -39.27 -41.87 -10.63
C LEU A 329 -39.74 -40.44 -10.96
N LYS A 330 -40.13 -39.64 -9.95
CA LYS A 330 -40.47 -38.23 -10.16
C LYS A 330 -39.29 -37.43 -10.68
N GLN A 331 -38.08 -37.72 -10.21
CA GLN A 331 -36.85 -37.08 -10.68
C GLN A 331 -36.51 -37.50 -12.12
N THR A 332 -36.68 -38.76 -12.52
CA THR A 332 -36.46 -39.18 -13.91
C THR A 332 -37.47 -38.56 -14.87
N ILE A 333 -38.75 -38.48 -14.47
CA ILE A 333 -39.82 -37.80 -15.22
C ILE A 333 -39.51 -36.29 -15.35
N ALA A 334 -39.08 -35.63 -14.26
CA ALA A 334 -38.72 -34.22 -14.28
C ALA A 334 -37.51 -33.94 -15.20
N ARG A 335 -36.53 -34.84 -15.20
CA ARG A 335 -35.34 -34.77 -16.07
C ARG A 335 -35.60 -35.24 -17.51
N ARG A 336 -36.79 -35.75 -17.80
CA ARG A 336 -37.20 -36.29 -19.13
C ARG A 336 -36.26 -37.39 -19.65
N ASP A 337 -35.71 -38.18 -18.74
CA ASP A 337 -34.74 -39.23 -19.05
C ASP A 337 -35.45 -40.51 -19.49
N PHE A 338 -35.47 -40.75 -20.80
CA PHE A 338 -36.11 -41.92 -21.40
C PHE A 338 -35.40 -43.24 -21.04
N ALA A 339 -34.07 -43.24 -20.89
CA ALA A 339 -33.30 -44.45 -20.63
C ALA A 339 -33.57 -44.98 -19.21
N ARG A 340 -33.77 -44.08 -18.25
CA ARG A 340 -34.03 -44.42 -16.84
C ARG A 340 -35.51 -44.49 -16.48
N LEU A 341 -36.42 -44.14 -17.39
CA LEU A 341 -37.85 -44.12 -17.13
C LEU A 341 -38.40 -45.51 -16.79
N TYR A 342 -38.20 -46.50 -17.66
CA TYR A 342 -38.70 -47.86 -17.46
C TYR A 342 -38.08 -48.54 -16.22
N PRO A 343 -36.74 -48.52 -16.01
CA PRO A 343 -36.14 -49.08 -14.79
C PRO A 343 -36.66 -48.42 -13.50
N ALA A 344 -36.83 -47.10 -13.48
CA ALA A 344 -37.36 -46.40 -12.30
C ALA A 344 -38.83 -46.73 -12.05
N LEU A 345 -39.62 -46.92 -13.12
CA LEU A 345 -41.02 -47.33 -13.03
C LEU A 345 -41.14 -48.76 -12.50
N ASP A 346 -40.25 -49.67 -12.94
CA ASP A 346 -40.21 -51.06 -12.47
C ASP A 346 -39.80 -51.18 -11.00
N ILE A 347 -38.81 -50.40 -10.56
CA ILE A 347 -38.40 -50.39 -9.15
C ILE A 347 -39.53 -49.86 -8.26
N TRP A 348 -40.28 -48.86 -8.73
CA TRP A 348 -41.42 -48.33 -7.99
C TRP A 348 -42.62 -49.30 -8.01
N SER A 349 -42.92 -49.94 -9.14
CA SER A 349 -44.00 -50.92 -9.25
C SER A 349 -43.76 -52.14 -8.37
N ALA A 350 -42.53 -52.67 -8.34
CA ALA A 350 -42.14 -53.80 -7.50
C ALA A 350 -42.30 -53.50 -6.00
N LYS A 351 -42.27 -52.23 -5.59
CA LYS A 351 -42.41 -51.78 -4.20
C LYS A 351 -43.84 -51.35 -3.84
N GLN A 352 -44.76 -51.38 -4.79
CA GLN A 352 -46.16 -51.01 -4.58
C GLN A 352 -47.01 -52.23 -4.27
N ALA A 353 -47.70 -52.23 -3.13
CA ALA A 353 -48.53 -53.35 -2.72
C ALA A 353 -49.88 -53.38 -3.46
N GLY A 354 -50.16 -54.47 -4.18
CA GLY A 354 -51.52 -54.89 -4.56
C GLY A 354 -52.06 -54.44 -5.93
N HIS A 355 -51.42 -53.49 -6.62
CA HIS A 355 -51.76 -53.18 -8.01
C HIS A 355 -50.52 -52.65 -8.74
N ASP A 356 -50.21 -53.21 -9.91
CA ASP A 356 -49.07 -52.78 -10.70
C ASP A 356 -49.44 -51.51 -11.49
N PRO A 357 -48.84 -50.35 -11.18
CA PRO A 357 -49.18 -49.07 -11.81
C PRO A 357 -48.92 -49.05 -13.32
N ARG A 358 -48.16 -50.01 -13.87
CA ARG A 358 -47.97 -50.16 -15.33
C ARG A 358 -49.27 -50.55 -16.05
N HIS A 359 -50.23 -51.14 -15.35
CA HIS A 359 -51.53 -51.51 -15.90
C HIS A 359 -52.58 -50.40 -15.79
N ASP A 360 -52.26 -49.25 -15.18
CA ASP A 360 -53.16 -48.10 -15.16
C ASP A 360 -53.33 -47.58 -16.60
N PRO A 361 -54.56 -47.53 -17.14
CA PRO A 361 -54.81 -47.09 -18.51
C PRO A 361 -54.29 -45.67 -18.78
N ASN A 362 -54.23 -44.80 -17.76
CA ASN A 362 -53.71 -43.43 -17.88
C ASN A 362 -52.18 -43.34 -17.90
N ILE A 363 -51.50 -44.29 -17.26
CA ILE A 363 -50.03 -44.40 -17.31
C ILE A 363 -49.63 -45.04 -18.63
N ARG A 364 -50.34 -46.10 -19.04
CA ARG A 364 -50.08 -46.80 -20.31
C ARG A 364 -50.32 -45.90 -21.52
N SER A 365 -51.41 -45.14 -21.56
CA SER A 365 -51.68 -44.18 -22.64
C SER A 365 -50.60 -43.08 -22.69
N ALA A 366 -50.22 -42.52 -21.54
CA ALA A 366 -49.16 -41.53 -21.47
C ALA A 366 -47.80 -42.08 -21.95
N LEU A 367 -47.44 -43.32 -21.59
CA LEU A 367 -46.21 -43.98 -22.06
C LEU A 367 -46.24 -44.28 -23.56
N ILE A 368 -47.39 -44.70 -24.11
CA ILE A 368 -47.56 -44.93 -25.55
C ILE A 368 -47.40 -43.62 -26.32
N SER A 369 -48.06 -42.54 -25.89
CA SER A 369 -47.91 -41.22 -26.52
C SER A 369 -46.48 -40.70 -26.43
N LEU A 370 -45.80 -40.94 -25.30
CA LEU A 370 -44.39 -40.57 -25.12
C LEU A 370 -43.45 -41.39 -26.02
N GLY A 371 -43.76 -42.67 -26.24
CA GLY A 371 -43.04 -43.55 -27.16
C GLY A 371 -43.25 -43.16 -28.62
N GLN A 372 -44.48 -42.84 -29.02
CA GLN A 372 -44.80 -42.32 -30.35
C GLN A 372 -44.10 -40.99 -30.64
N ALA A 373 -44.01 -40.08 -29.67
CA ALA A 373 -43.26 -38.83 -29.83
C ALA A 373 -41.75 -39.05 -29.99
N ARG A 374 -41.20 -40.13 -29.41
CA ARG A 374 -39.76 -40.46 -29.50
C ARG A 374 -39.38 -41.23 -30.77
N TYR A 375 -40.23 -42.14 -31.24
CA TYR A 375 -39.93 -43.08 -32.33
C TYR A 375 -40.82 -42.90 -33.58
N GLY A 376 -41.87 -42.07 -33.52
CA GLY A 376 -42.90 -41.94 -34.57
C GLY A 376 -42.78 -40.71 -35.48
N GLY A 377 -41.70 -39.94 -35.42
CA GLY A 377 -41.31 -38.94 -36.43
C GLY A 377 -42.19 -37.68 -36.59
N LYS A 378 -43.26 -37.49 -35.79
CA LYS A 378 -44.10 -36.27 -35.80
C LYS A 378 -44.18 -35.65 -34.38
N ASP A 379 -43.98 -34.33 -34.32
CA ASP A 379 -44.14 -33.43 -33.16
C ASP A 379 -43.26 -33.65 -31.92
N THR A 380 -41.96 -33.32 -32.03
CA THR A 380 -41.08 -33.13 -30.85
C THR A 380 -41.47 -31.91 -30.01
N ALA A 381 -42.20 -30.95 -30.58
CA ALA A 381 -42.60 -29.69 -29.93
C ALA A 381 -43.52 -29.88 -28.71
N ASN A 382 -44.29 -30.97 -28.65
CA ASN A 382 -45.25 -31.22 -27.57
C ASN A 382 -44.76 -32.23 -26.51
N THR A 383 -43.49 -32.67 -26.58
CA THR A 383 -42.94 -33.67 -25.65
C THR A 383 -43.07 -33.24 -24.18
N GLY A 384 -42.94 -31.93 -23.89
CA GLY A 384 -43.05 -31.40 -22.54
C GLY A 384 -44.43 -31.56 -21.91
N THR A 385 -45.51 -31.51 -22.68
CA THR A 385 -46.89 -31.68 -22.17
C THR A 385 -47.19 -33.16 -21.90
N LEU A 386 -46.60 -34.07 -22.70
CA LEU A 386 -46.66 -35.52 -22.49
C LEU A 386 -45.92 -35.96 -21.21
N TRP A 387 -44.76 -35.39 -20.90
CA TRP A 387 -44.10 -35.66 -19.62
C TRP A 387 -44.93 -35.18 -18.42
N LYS A 388 -45.62 -34.04 -18.56
CA LYS A 388 -46.54 -33.52 -17.52
C LYS A 388 -47.80 -34.37 -17.37
N SER A 389 -48.29 -35.01 -18.43
CA SER A 389 -49.42 -35.95 -18.32
C SER A 389 -48.99 -37.22 -17.60
N LEU A 390 -47.83 -37.79 -17.95
CA LEU A 390 -47.25 -38.95 -17.26
C LEU A 390 -47.03 -38.67 -15.77
N ASP A 391 -46.49 -37.50 -15.43
CA ASP A 391 -46.26 -37.09 -14.04
C ASP A 391 -47.54 -37.06 -13.20
N ARG A 392 -48.64 -36.54 -13.79
CA ARG A 392 -49.96 -36.50 -13.14
C ARG A 392 -50.55 -37.90 -13.00
N SER A 393 -50.42 -38.76 -14.01
CA SER A 393 -50.89 -40.14 -13.97
C SER A 393 -50.18 -40.95 -12.87
N VAL A 394 -48.86 -40.82 -12.78
CA VAL A 394 -48.04 -41.48 -11.74
C VAL A 394 -48.41 -40.99 -10.32
N ALA A 395 -48.65 -39.69 -10.14
CA ALA A 395 -49.11 -39.14 -8.86
C ALA A 395 -50.51 -39.64 -8.46
N ARG A 396 -51.41 -39.78 -9.44
CA ARG A 396 -52.76 -40.35 -9.21
C ARG A 396 -52.69 -41.82 -8.84
N ALA A 397 -51.90 -42.63 -9.53
CA ALA A 397 -51.74 -44.04 -9.22
C ALA A 397 -51.23 -44.27 -7.78
N ARG A 398 -50.25 -43.48 -7.30
CA ARG A 398 -49.77 -43.54 -5.90
C ARG A 398 -50.88 -43.24 -4.89
N SER A 399 -51.66 -42.19 -5.12
CA SER A 399 -52.72 -41.78 -4.19
C SER A 399 -53.89 -42.78 -4.17
N ALA A 400 -54.21 -43.39 -5.32
CA ALA A 400 -55.18 -44.48 -5.41
C ALA A 400 -54.72 -45.74 -4.65
N ALA A 401 -53.45 -46.14 -4.80
CA ALA A 401 -52.87 -47.26 -4.07
C ALA A 401 -52.88 -47.04 -2.55
N GLY A 402 -52.53 -45.82 -2.10
CA GLY A 402 -52.54 -45.43 -0.68
C GLY A 402 -53.93 -45.40 -0.05
N ARG A 403 -54.98 -45.04 -0.80
CA ARG A 403 -56.37 -45.11 -0.31
C ARG A 403 -56.86 -46.54 -0.12
N LYS A 404 -56.53 -47.46 -1.03
CA LYS A 404 -56.96 -48.86 -0.93
C LYS A 404 -56.31 -49.61 0.23
N THR A 405 -55.03 -49.36 0.52
CA THR A 405 -54.35 -49.93 1.69
C THR A 405 -54.98 -49.45 2.99
N LYS A 406 -55.36 -48.16 3.06
CA LYS A 406 -56.05 -47.57 4.21
C LYS A 406 -57.47 -48.13 4.40
N ALA A 407 -58.21 -48.37 3.31
CA ALA A 407 -59.54 -48.97 3.34
C ALA A 407 -59.53 -50.43 3.82
N LYS A 408 -58.49 -51.21 3.47
CA LYS A 408 -58.32 -52.60 3.94
C LYS A 408 -58.01 -52.73 5.44
N HIS A 409 -57.57 -51.64 6.08
CA HIS A 409 -57.19 -51.59 7.50
C HIS A 409 -58.24 -50.90 8.39
N ALA A 410 -59.39 -50.48 7.84
CA ALA A 410 -60.45 -49.85 8.61
C ALA A 410 -61.47 -50.90 9.08
N LEU A 411 -61.42 -51.28 10.37
CA LEU A 411 -62.45 -52.07 11.05
C LEU A 411 -63.77 -51.26 11.19
N PRO A 412 -64.96 -51.89 11.27
CA PRO A 412 -66.25 -51.20 11.40
C PRO A 412 -66.41 -50.47 12.75
N PRO A 413 -67.11 -49.31 12.80
CA PRO A 413 -67.20 -48.49 14.01
C PRO A 413 -68.20 -49.02 15.07
N LEU A 414 -67.73 -49.11 16.33
CA LEU A 414 -68.49 -49.41 17.55
C LEU A 414 -68.89 -48.10 18.26
N ASN A 415 -70.15 -47.67 18.16
CA ASN A 415 -71.04 -47.30 19.29
C ASN A 415 -72.42 -46.77 18.79
N PRO A 416 -73.57 -47.19 19.36
CA PRO A 416 -74.90 -46.65 19.07
C PRO A 416 -75.24 -45.39 19.91
N GLY A 417 -76.04 -44.48 19.36
CA GLY A 417 -76.40 -43.19 19.99
C GLY A 417 -77.42 -43.29 21.14
N PRO A 418 -77.46 -42.31 22.06
CA PRO A 418 -78.31 -42.37 23.25
C PRO A 418 -79.77 -41.98 22.95
N GLN A 419 -80.71 -42.77 23.48
CA GLN A 419 -82.15 -42.51 23.45
C GLN A 419 -82.57 -41.47 24.51
N ARG A 420 -83.58 -40.65 24.15
CA ARG A 420 -84.33 -39.73 25.04
C ARG A 420 -85.36 -40.49 25.90
N GLY A 421 -85.60 -40.00 27.11
CA GLY A 421 -86.84 -40.20 27.91
C GLY A 421 -86.79 -39.28 29.14
N THR A 422 -87.56 -38.19 29.26
CA THR A 422 -89.00 -37.99 29.60
C THR A 422 -89.40 -38.23 31.07
N ALA A 423 -90.05 -37.19 31.60
CA ALA A 423 -91.08 -37.13 32.64
C ALA A 423 -90.66 -37.03 34.11
N GLY A 424 -91.30 -36.06 34.79
CA GLY A 424 -91.18 -35.69 36.19
C GLY A 424 -91.54 -34.23 36.36
#